data_AF-U1NTP4-F1
#
_entry.id   AF-U1NTP4-F1
#
_cell.length_a   1.000
_cell.length_b   1.000
_cell.length_c   1.000
_cell.angle_alpha   90.00
_cell.angle_beta   90.00
_cell.angle_gamma   90.00
#
_symmetry.space_group_name_H-M   'P 1'
#
loop_
_entity.id
_entity.type
_entity.pdbx_description
1 polymer ?
#
loop_
_entity_poly.entity_id
_entity_poly.type
_entity_poly.pdbx_seq_one_letter_code
_entity_poly.pdbx_strand_id
1 'polypeptide(L)'
;MTKSTRVTDKGQATIPKALREKYDLEPGDEVVWVDTDDGIVVKKRTQGSGRGMLVPDDTSQETRDEIASELATRLRTRRDRNYEDG
;
A
#
# COMPACT_ATOMS: atom_id res chain seq x y z
N MET A 1 19.18 7.11 8.51
CA MET A 1 19.49 8.50 8.10
C MET A 1 18.40 9.40 8.65
N THR A 2 18.77 10.52 9.28
CA THR A 2 17.83 11.53 9.76
C THR A 2 17.85 12.72 8.82
N LYS A 3 16.68 13.17 8.35
CA LYS A 3 16.53 14.38 7.53
C LYS A 3 15.43 15.23 8.16
N SER A 4 15.71 16.51 8.38
CA SER A 4 14.74 17.48 8.88
C SER A 4 14.26 18.38 7.74
N THR A 5 12.94 18.55 7.62
CA THR A 5 12.32 19.55 6.76
C THR A 5 11.53 20.54 7.61
N ARG A 6 11.47 21.79 7.16
CA ARG A 6 10.69 22.83 7.84
C ARG A 6 9.24 22.73 7.40
N VAL A 7 8.34 22.82 8.37
CA VAL A 7 6.90 22.95 8.12
C VAL A 7 6.63 24.37 7.66
N THR A 8 5.87 24.52 6.56
CA THR A 8 5.45 25.84 6.06
C THR A 8 4.38 26.45 6.97
N ASP A 9 4.08 27.75 6.81
CA ASP A 9 3.01 28.42 7.58
C ASP A 9 1.63 27.78 7.39
N LYS A 10 1.44 27.01 6.31
CA LYS A 10 0.21 26.26 6.02
C LYS A 10 0.23 24.83 6.58
N GLY A 11 1.23 24.46 7.38
CA GLY A 11 1.34 23.12 7.95
C GLY A 11 1.85 22.06 6.96
N GLN A 12 2.41 22.43 5.81
CA GLN A 12 2.91 21.46 4.83
C GLN A 12 4.37 21.12 5.12
N ALA A 13 4.71 19.83 5.05
CA ALA A 13 6.08 19.35 5.07
C ALA A 13 6.42 18.63 3.77
N THR A 14 7.58 18.94 3.20
CA THR A 14 8.05 18.26 1.98
C THR A 14 8.79 16.98 2.34
N ILE A 15 8.49 15.90 1.62
CA ILE A 15 9.20 14.63 1.76
C ILE A 15 10.53 14.70 0.97
N PRO A 16 11.69 14.45 1.60
CA PRO A 16 12.99 14.38 0.90
C PRO A 16 12.99 13.36 -0.24
N LYS A 17 13.69 13.65 -1.34
CA LYS A 17 13.74 12.80 -2.55
C LYS A 17 14.12 11.34 -2.23
N ALA A 18 15.15 11.14 -1.41
CA ALA A 18 15.60 9.81 -1.02
C ALA A 18 14.53 8.98 -0.29
N LEU A 19 13.63 9.61 0.47
CA LEU A 19 12.51 8.91 1.10
C LEU A 19 11.40 8.63 0.09
N ARG A 20 11.12 9.57 -0.82
CA ARG A 20 10.18 9.35 -1.93
C ARG A 20 10.59 8.16 -2.79
N GLU A 21 11.86 8.11 -3.19
CA GLU A 21 12.40 7.01 -4.00
C GLU A 21 12.39 5.67 -3.24
N LYS A 22 12.72 5.69 -1.94
CA LYS A 22 12.72 4.48 -1.10
C LYS A 22 11.32 3.88 -0.92
N TYR A 23 10.32 4.74 -0.75
CA TYR A 23 8.94 4.33 -0.45
C TYR A 23 8.01 4.44 -1.67
N ASP A 24 8.59 4.64 -2.86
CA ASP A 24 7.86 4.75 -4.13
C ASP A 24 6.69 5.76 -4.06
N LEU A 25 6.95 6.95 -3.50
CA LEU A 25 5.95 8.01 -3.34
C LEU A 25 6.00 8.98 -4.51
N GLU A 26 4.94 8.98 -5.31
CA GLU A 26 4.78 9.82 -6.49
C GLU A 26 3.88 11.04 -6.23
N PRO A 27 4.02 12.14 -6.98
CA PRO A 27 3.08 13.25 -6.90
C PRO A 27 1.65 12.79 -7.22
N GLY A 28 0.73 12.97 -6.27
CA GLY A 28 -0.65 12.49 -6.38
C GLY A 28 -0.95 11.28 -5.50
N ASP A 29 0.07 10.61 -4.96
CA ASP A 29 -0.13 9.56 -3.97
C ASP A 29 -0.75 10.12 -2.68
N GLU A 30 -1.73 9.39 -2.16
CA GLU A 30 -2.30 9.64 -0.85
C GLU A 30 -1.46 8.98 0.24
N VAL A 31 -1.40 9.60 1.43
CA VAL A 31 -0.73 9.06 2.60
C VAL A 31 -1.66 9.04 3.81
N VAL A 32 -1.45 8.07 4.69
CA VAL A 32 -2.14 7.93 5.97
C VAL A 32 -1.21 8.39 7.08
N TRP A 33 -1.73 9.24 7.95
CA TRP A 33 -1.06 9.71 9.15
C TRP A 33 -1.53 8.88 10.33
N VAL A 34 -0.59 8.31 11.08
CA VAL A 34 -0.87 7.50 12.27
C VAL A 34 -0.21 8.17 13.47
N ASP A 35 -1.01 8.51 14.46
CA ASP A 35 -0.55 9.00 15.75
C ASP A 35 -0.06 7.83 16.60
N THR A 36 1.15 7.93 17.14
CA THR A 36 1.78 6.91 17.99
C THR A 36 2.49 7.57 19.16
N ASP A 37 2.78 6.83 20.23
CA ASP A 37 3.44 7.38 21.42
C ASP A 37 4.82 8.01 21.15
N ASP A 38 5.52 7.54 20.11
CA ASP A 38 6.84 8.05 19.68
C ASP A 38 6.75 9.19 18.65
N GLY A 39 5.54 9.53 18.20
CA GLY A 39 5.29 10.59 17.21
C GLY A 39 4.41 10.14 16.05
N ILE A 40 4.52 10.85 14.92
CA ILE A 40 3.64 10.65 13.76
C ILE A 40 4.33 9.77 12.71
N VAL A 41 3.66 8.69 12.33
CA VAL A 41 4.08 7.80 11.25
C VAL A 41 3.27 8.11 9.98
N VAL A 42 3.98 8.28 8.85
CA VAL A 42 3.37 8.50 7.53
C VAL A 42 3.51 7.22 6.71
N LYS A 43 2.38 6.70 6.21
CA LYS A 43 2.34 5.48 5.38
C LYS A 43 1.72 5.79 4.02
N LYS A 44 2.23 5.22 2.92
CA LYS A 44 1.56 5.29 1.61
C LYS A 44 0.18 4.64 1.72
N ARG A 45 -0.86 5.31 1.24
CA ARG A 45 -2.22 4.75 1.21
C ARG A 45 -2.29 3.76 0.05
N THR A 46 -2.09 2.48 0.32
CA THR A 46 -2.45 1.46 -0.67
C THR A 46 -3.97 1.36 -0.70
N GLN A 47 -4.59 1.82 -1.79
CA GLN A 47 -5.99 1.49 -2.09
C GLN A 47 -6.06 -0.03 -2.31
N GLY A 48 -6.15 -0.78 -1.22
CA GLY A 48 -6.44 -2.20 -1.27
C GLY A 48 -7.86 -2.37 -1.76
N SER A 49 -8.04 -2.42 -3.08
CA SER A 49 -9.17 -3.07 -3.75
C SER A 49 -9.09 -4.58 -3.48
N GLY A 50 -9.27 -4.95 -2.21
CA GLY A 50 -9.09 -6.32 -1.76
C GLY A 50 -9.70 -6.48 -0.38
N ARG A 51 -11.02 -6.60 -0.34
CA ARG A 51 -11.74 -7.14 0.83
C ARG A 51 -11.02 -8.43 1.29
N GLY A 52 -10.29 -8.36 2.39
CA GLY A 52 -9.83 -9.54 3.14
C GLY A 52 -8.50 -10.19 2.73
N MET A 53 -7.66 -9.56 1.90
CA MET A 53 -6.34 -10.12 1.58
C MET A 53 -5.30 -9.62 2.58
N LEU A 54 -4.88 -10.49 3.52
CA LEU A 54 -3.76 -10.26 4.45
C LEU A 54 -2.44 -10.33 3.69
N VAL A 55 -2.19 -9.37 2.81
CA VAL A 55 -0.88 -9.22 2.18
C VAL A 55 -0.03 -8.29 3.06
N PRO A 56 1.19 -8.69 3.47
CA PRO A 56 2.05 -7.87 4.31
C PRO A 56 2.27 -6.48 3.73
N ASP A 57 2.27 -5.45 4.59
CA ASP A 57 2.40 -4.06 4.17
C ASP A 57 3.67 -3.77 3.37
N ASP A 58 4.77 -4.50 3.60
CA ASP A 58 6.04 -4.41 2.85
C ASP A 58 6.02 -5.05 1.46
N THR A 59 4.89 -5.62 1.03
CA THR A 59 4.78 -6.24 -0.29
C THR A 59 4.61 -5.18 -1.37
N SER A 60 5.53 -5.15 -2.34
CA SER A 60 5.49 -4.28 -3.52
C SER A 60 4.16 -4.37 -4.27
N GLN A 61 3.72 -3.27 -4.88
CA GLN A 61 2.45 -3.24 -5.63
C GLN A 61 2.39 -4.33 -6.70
N GLU A 62 3.47 -4.53 -7.47
CA GLU A 62 3.58 -5.59 -8.49
C GLU A 62 3.31 -6.98 -7.91
N THR A 63 3.94 -7.30 -6.76
CA THR A 63 3.73 -8.57 -6.07
C THR A 63 2.31 -8.70 -5.51
N ARG A 64 1.69 -7.60 -5.05
CA ARG A 64 0.29 -7.62 -4.60
C ARG A 64 -0.67 -7.90 -5.75
N ASP A 65 -0.46 -7.28 -6.90
CA ASP A 65 -1.24 -7.52 -8.11
C ASP A 65 -1.07 -8.96 -8.60
N GLU A 66 0.15 -9.50 -8.55
CA GLU A 66 0.43 -10.89 -8.90
C GLU A 66 -0.31 -11.86 -7.96
N ILE A 67 -0.21 -11.65 -6.64
CA ILE A 67 -0.93 -12.45 -5.63
C ILE A 67 -2.45 -12.34 -5.82
N ALA A 68 -2.97 -11.15 -6.08
CA ALA A 68 -4.39 -10.93 -6.30
C ALA A 68 -4.89 -11.63 -7.57
N SER A 69 -4.10 -11.59 -8.65
CA SER A 69 -4.40 -12.25 -9.92
C SER A 69 -4.35 -13.78 -9.80
N GLU A 70 -3.35 -14.32 -9.10
CA GLU A 70 -3.23 -15.76 -8.83
C GLU A 70 -4.43 -16.26 -8.02
N LEU A 71 -4.78 -15.54 -6.95
CA LEU A 71 -5.90 -15.90 -6.09
C LEU A 71 -7.24 -15.81 -6.83
N ALA A 72 -7.44 -14.76 -7.62
CA ALA A 72 -8.63 -14.61 -8.47
C ALA A 72 -8.75 -15.76 -9.47
N THR A 73 -7.63 -16.18 -10.05
CA THR A 73 -7.57 -17.34 -10.97
C THR A 73 -7.93 -18.63 -10.23
N ARG A 74 -7.32 -18.87 -9.06
CA ARG A 74 -7.62 -20.04 -8.21
C ARG A 74 -9.10 -20.13 -7.84
N LEU A 75 -9.72 -19.01 -7.46
CA LEU A 75 -11.15 -18.96 -7.11
C LEU A 75 -12.06 -19.20 -8.32
N ARG A 76 -11.69 -18.70 -9.51
CA ARG A 76 -12.40 -19.00 -10.76
C ARG A 76 -12.33 -20.49 -11.09
N THR A 77 -11.15 -21.10 -11.05
CA THR A 77 -10.98 -22.55 -11.30
C THR A 77 -11.74 -23.44 -10.31
N ARG A 78 -11.86 -23.01 -9.05
CA ARG A 78 -12.64 -23.76 -8.05
C ARG A 78 -14.14 -23.71 -8.31
N ARG A 79 -14.64 -22.62 -8.90
CA ARG A 79 -16.06 -22.44 -9.21
C ARG A 79 -16.50 -23.33 -10.38
N ASP A 80 -15.67 -23.47 -11.41
CA ASP A 80 -15.96 -24.34 -12.57
C ASP A 80 -16.12 -25.81 -12.18
N ARG A 81 -15.23 -26.36 -11.33
CA ARG A 81 -15.33 -27.77 -10.90
C ARG A 81 -16.56 -28.09 -10.05
N ASN A 82 -17.22 -27.08 -9.50
CA ASN A 82 -18.42 -27.30 -8.68
C ASN A 82 -19.70 -27.39 -9.54
N TYR A 83 -19.64 -27.05 -10.83
CA TYR A 83 -20.78 -27.08 -11.75
C TYR A 83 -20.84 -28.36 -12.62
N GLU A 84 -19.80 -29.20 -12.61
CA GLU A 84 -19.76 -30.46 -13.36
C GLU A 84 -20.23 -31.69 -12.55
N ASP A 85 -20.48 -31.52 -11.25
CA ASP A 85 -20.91 -32.59 -10.31
C ASP A 85 -22.33 -32.34 -9.73
N GLY A 86 -23.08 -31.41 -10.33
CA GLY A 86 -24.44 -31.01 -9.89
C GLY A 86 -25.55 -31.48 -10.81
#